data_AF-A0A496UUW6-F1
#
_entry.id   AF-A0A496UUW6-F1
#
_cell.length_a   1.000
_cell.length_b   1.000
_cell.length_c   1.000
_cell.angle_alpha   90.00
_cell.angle_beta   90.00
_cell.angle_gamma   90.00
#
_symmetry.space_group_name_H-M   'P 1'
#
loop_
_entity.id
_entity.type
_entity.pdbx_description
1 polymer ?
#
loop_
_entity_poly.entity_id
_entity_poly.type
_entity_poly.pdbx_seq_one_letter_code
_entity_poly.pdbx_strand_id
1 'polypeptide(L)'
;MTDHRHIRIAVSSCLLGENVRYDGDHRRDDWITDTLARQVTLVPVCPEVEVGMTVPRETVQLAGDPQAPRMVATESGTDWTAPMNRYAGKRVRKLESDNICGYIFKARSPSCGLARVKVVGAGGREQHSGRGLFAAAFATRLPLVPVQDDEQLSDATRRESFLAGVFAWGRLQEVFAEDWRRIALRSFHQREIEFVRSHSPHHGHELDHLVTAIADYTPAAFRDEYRTLFMAGLGVDDPAT
;
A
#
# COMPACT_ATOMS: atom_id res chain seq x y z
N MET A 1 19.30 18.22 1.89
CA MET A 1 18.39 17.06 1.89
C MET A 1 17.67 17.05 3.21
N THR A 2 16.36 17.27 3.21
CA THR A 2 15.54 17.22 4.43
C THR A 2 15.40 15.75 4.83
N ASP A 3 15.73 15.44 6.07
CA ASP A 3 15.64 14.09 6.62
C ASP A 3 14.18 13.79 6.99
N HIS A 4 13.55 12.83 6.29
CA HIS A 4 12.15 12.43 6.49
C HIS A 4 12.02 11.07 7.18
N ARG A 5 12.94 10.71 8.08
CA ARG A 5 12.91 9.43 8.81
C ARG A 5 11.60 9.08 9.54
N HIS A 6 10.71 10.04 9.78
CA HIS A 6 9.36 9.79 10.30
C HIS A 6 8.42 9.10 9.28
N ILE A 7 8.66 9.27 7.97
CA ILE A 7 7.93 8.60 6.90
C ILE A 7 8.33 7.13 6.86
N ARG A 8 7.34 6.24 6.93
CA ARG A 8 7.54 4.79 6.98
C ARG A 8 6.93 4.15 5.75
N ILE A 9 7.72 3.46 4.93
CA ILE A 9 7.22 2.76 3.74
C ILE A 9 7.41 1.27 3.94
N ALA A 10 6.32 0.50 3.90
CA ALA A 10 6.41 -0.95 3.90
C ALA A 10 6.92 -1.44 2.55
N VAL A 11 7.79 -2.45 2.54
CA VAL A 11 8.40 -2.97 1.30
C VAL A 11 8.45 -4.49 1.35
N SER A 12 8.08 -5.16 0.26
CA SER A 12 8.30 -6.60 0.11
C SER A 12 9.79 -6.93 0.32
N SER A 13 10.14 -7.71 1.35
CA SER A 13 11.53 -7.85 1.81
C SER A 13 12.52 -8.34 0.75
N CYS A 14 12.06 -9.12 -0.24
CA CYS A 14 12.92 -9.54 -1.35
C CYS A 14 13.47 -8.37 -2.18
N LEU A 15 12.74 -7.24 -2.23
CA LEU A 15 13.17 -6.00 -2.88
C LEU A 15 14.27 -5.28 -2.09
N LEU A 16 14.42 -5.58 -0.81
CA LEU A 16 15.46 -5.03 0.05
C LEU A 16 16.76 -5.85 0.01
N GLY A 17 16.79 -6.96 -0.74
CA GLY A 17 17.94 -7.87 -0.80
C GLY A 17 17.90 -9.02 0.20
N GLU A 18 16.78 -9.19 0.92
CA GLU A 18 16.61 -10.33 1.81
C GLU A 18 16.35 -11.61 1.00
N ASN A 19 17.09 -12.68 1.31
CA ASN A 19 16.96 -14.01 0.69
C ASN A 19 15.72 -14.72 1.22
N VAL A 20 14.52 -14.24 0.82
CA VAL A 20 13.23 -14.72 1.33
C VAL A 20 12.33 -15.32 0.24
N ARG A 21 12.79 -15.33 -1.02
CA ARG A 21 12.03 -15.93 -2.11
C ARG A 21 11.96 -17.44 -1.97
N TYR A 22 11.04 -18.06 -2.70
CA TYR A 22 10.84 -19.50 -2.68
C TYR A 22 12.09 -20.28 -3.09
N ASP A 23 12.90 -19.72 -3.98
CA ASP A 23 14.17 -20.26 -4.47
C ASP A 23 15.38 -19.93 -3.58
N GLY A 24 15.18 -19.24 -2.45
CA GLY A 24 16.26 -18.81 -1.56
C GLY A 24 17.03 -17.58 -2.02
N ASP A 25 16.57 -16.92 -3.07
CA ASP A 25 17.19 -15.71 -3.64
C ASP A 25 16.46 -14.43 -3.20
N HIS A 26 16.92 -13.29 -3.71
CA HIS A 26 16.31 -11.97 -3.54
C HIS A 26 15.93 -11.34 -4.90
N ARG A 27 15.41 -10.11 -4.86
CA ARG A 27 15.14 -9.24 -6.02
C ARG A 27 15.49 -7.80 -5.65
N ARG A 28 16.71 -7.60 -5.17
CA ARG A 28 17.15 -6.29 -4.65
C ARG A 28 16.90 -5.23 -5.71
N ASP A 29 16.27 -4.15 -5.30
CA ASP A 29 16.09 -2.95 -6.12
C ASP A 29 17.01 -1.84 -5.59
N ASP A 30 17.94 -1.40 -6.43
CA ASP A 30 18.97 -0.41 -6.08
C ASP A 30 18.34 0.97 -5.82
N TRP A 31 17.27 1.33 -6.52
CA TRP A 31 16.60 2.60 -6.26
C TRP A 31 15.93 2.59 -4.87
N ILE A 32 15.26 1.50 -4.51
CA ILE A 32 14.66 1.37 -3.16
C ILE A 32 15.75 1.37 -2.08
N THR A 33 16.75 0.50 -2.23
CA THR A 33 17.75 0.25 -1.19
C THR A 33 18.80 1.33 -1.07
N ASP A 34 19.24 1.91 -2.18
CA ASP A 34 20.31 2.90 -2.18
C ASP A 34 19.72 4.31 -2.17
N THR A 35 18.63 4.59 -2.88
CA THR A 35 18.09 5.96 -3.00
C THR A 35 16.99 6.28 -2.00
N LEU A 36 15.90 5.51 -2.01
CA LEU A 36 14.74 5.78 -1.18
C LEU A 36 15.06 5.60 0.31
N ALA A 37 15.79 4.55 0.68
CA ALA A 37 16.19 4.26 2.06
C ALA A 37 16.97 5.39 2.75
N ARG A 38 17.60 6.30 1.98
CA ARG A 38 18.29 7.47 2.54
C ARG A 38 17.34 8.56 3.01
N GLN A 39 16.07 8.52 2.64
CA GLN A 39 15.10 9.60 2.89
C GLN A 39 13.99 9.18 3.85
N VAL A 40 13.66 7.89 3.90
CA VAL A 40 12.52 7.36 4.66
C VAL A 40 12.92 6.10 5.44
N THR A 41 12.09 5.71 6.41
CA THR A 41 12.22 4.42 7.11
C THR A 41 11.56 3.32 6.27
N LEU A 42 12.31 2.30 5.87
CA LEU A 42 11.77 1.12 5.18
C LEU A 42 11.37 0.04 6.19
N VAL A 43 10.16 -0.48 6.05
CA VAL A 43 9.60 -1.53 6.92
C VAL A 43 9.52 -2.83 6.11
N PRO A 44 10.43 -3.81 6.33
CA PRO A 44 10.41 -5.06 5.58
C PRO A 44 9.16 -5.89 5.91
N VAL A 45 8.54 -6.45 4.88
CA VAL A 45 7.40 -7.37 5.00
C VAL A 45 7.56 -8.54 4.01
N CYS A 46 7.52 -9.77 4.53
CA CYS A 46 7.47 -10.97 3.70
C CYS A 46 6.32 -11.88 4.18
N PRO A 47 5.11 -11.78 3.57
CA PRO A 47 3.96 -12.53 4.04
C PRO A 47 4.16 -14.05 4.06
N GLU A 48 4.88 -14.59 3.09
CA GLU A 48 5.14 -16.02 2.96
C GLU A 48 6.06 -16.55 4.07
N VAL A 49 7.15 -15.84 4.40
CA VAL A 49 8.03 -16.24 5.50
C VAL A 49 7.35 -15.97 6.85
N GLU A 50 6.71 -14.82 7.01
CA GLU A 50 6.07 -14.42 8.27
C GLU A 50 4.83 -15.26 8.62
N VAL A 51 4.16 -15.90 7.64
CA VAL A 51 3.11 -16.91 7.91
C VAL A 51 3.67 -18.28 8.30
N GLY A 52 4.98 -18.49 8.15
CA GLY A 52 5.69 -19.70 8.58
C GLY A 52 6.18 -20.61 7.46
N MET A 53 6.21 -20.16 6.20
CA MET A 53 6.83 -20.96 5.13
C MET A 53 8.37 -20.89 5.23
N THR A 54 9.04 -21.97 4.83
CA THR A 54 10.50 -22.06 4.84
C THR A 54 11.16 -21.27 3.71
N VAL A 55 12.49 -21.16 3.78
CA VAL A 55 13.34 -20.69 2.69
C VAL A 55 14.49 -21.70 2.52
N PRO A 56 14.63 -22.38 1.36
CA PRO A 56 13.69 -22.39 0.24
C PRO A 56 12.34 -23.06 0.59
N ARG A 57 11.36 -22.93 -0.30
CA ARG A 57 10.03 -23.57 -0.23
C ARG A 57 9.55 -23.92 -1.62
N GLU A 58 8.59 -24.84 -1.72
CA GLU A 58 7.87 -25.05 -2.97
C GLU A 58 7.12 -23.78 -3.40
N THR A 59 6.80 -23.71 -4.69
CA THR A 59 6.03 -22.58 -5.22
C THR A 59 4.59 -22.64 -4.72
N VAL A 60 4.02 -21.49 -4.38
CA VAL A 60 2.58 -21.35 -4.15
C VAL A 60 1.94 -20.65 -5.35
N GLN A 61 0.67 -20.92 -5.60
CA GLN A 61 -0.11 -20.28 -6.65
C GLN A 61 -1.50 -19.92 -6.15
N LEU A 62 -2.16 -19.00 -6.85
CA LEU A 62 -3.57 -18.74 -6.65
C LEU A 62 -4.40 -19.71 -7.49
N ALA A 63 -5.47 -20.25 -6.93
CA ALA A 63 -6.35 -21.20 -7.59
C ALA A 63 -7.83 -20.92 -7.29
N GLY A 64 -8.71 -21.24 -8.24
CA GLY A 64 -10.16 -21.06 -8.11
C GLY A 64 -10.66 -19.72 -8.67
N ASP A 65 -11.53 -19.06 -7.92
CA ASP A 65 -12.13 -17.78 -8.31
C ASP A 65 -11.11 -16.63 -8.16
N PRO A 66 -10.82 -15.84 -9.22
CA PRO A 66 -9.93 -14.69 -9.12
C PRO A 66 -10.34 -13.63 -8.09
N GLN A 67 -11.62 -13.53 -7.74
CA GLN A 67 -12.13 -12.59 -6.73
C GLN A 67 -11.93 -13.09 -5.30
N ALA A 68 -11.84 -14.41 -5.11
CA ALA A 68 -11.61 -15.05 -3.82
C ALA A 68 -10.71 -16.29 -3.97
N PRO A 69 -9.45 -16.11 -4.40
CA PRO A 69 -8.61 -17.24 -4.75
C PRO A 69 -8.11 -17.96 -3.50
N ARG A 70 -7.87 -19.26 -3.65
CA ARG A 70 -7.11 -20.06 -2.68
C ARG A 70 -5.62 -19.96 -2.98
N MET A 71 -4.79 -19.87 -1.96
CA MET A 71 -3.34 -19.96 -2.09
C MET A 71 -2.90 -21.38 -1.81
N VAL A 72 -2.41 -22.09 -2.82
CA VAL A 72 -2.12 -23.53 -2.75
C VAL A 72 -0.68 -23.79 -3.20
N ALA A 73 0.02 -24.64 -2.46
CA ALA A 73 1.35 -25.10 -2.81
C ALA A 73 1.31 -26.07 -4.00
N THR A 74 2.19 -25.90 -4.99
CA THR A 74 2.07 -26.58 -6.30
C THR A 74 2.40 -28.06 -6.26
N GLU A 75 3.25 -28.50 -5.33
CA GLU A 75 3.71 -29.89 -5.23
C GLU A 75 2.94 -30.64 -4.16
N SER A 76 2.89 -30.11 -2.93
CA SER A 76 2.21 -30.79 -1.81
C SER A 76 0.70 -30.62 -1.80
N GLY A 77 0.17 -29.62 -2.53
CA GLY A 77 -1.24 -29.25 -2.46
C GLY A 77 -1.64 -28.58 -1.14
N THR A 78 -0.68 -28.21 -0.28
CA THR A 78 -0.96 -27.54 1.00
C THR A 78 -1.72 -26.24 0.77
N ASP A 79 -2.88 -26.09 1.41
CA ASP A 79 -3.71 -24.89 1.33
C ASP A 79 -3.29 -23.87 2.40
N TRP A 80 -2.70 -22.77 1.94
CA TRP A 80 -2.20 -21.67 2.78
C TRP A 80 -3.21 -20.53 2.93
N THR A 81 -4.41 -20.63 2.36
CA THR A 81 -5.41 -19.56 2.32
C THR A 81 -5.77 -19.07 3.72
N ALA A 82 -6.17 -19.99 4.62
CA ALA A 82 -6.58 -19.62 5.97
C ALA A 82 -5.42 -19.11 6.84
N PRO A 83 -4.23 -19.74 6.84
CA PRO A 83 -3.03 -19.16 7.47
C PRO A 83 -2.70 -17.76 6.97
N MET A 84 -2.66 -17.56 5.65
CA MET A 84 -2.30 -16.29 5.02
C MET A 84 -3.30 -15.19 5.37
N ASN A 85 -4.60 -15.45 5.27
CA ASN A 85 -5.63 -14.45 5.58
C ASN A 85 -5.60 -14.05 7.07
N ARG A 86 -5.40 -15.00 7.99
CA ARG A 86 -5.26 -14.72 9.42
C ARG A 86 -4.02 -13.86 9.71
N TYR A 87 -2.89 -14.21 9.10
CA TYR A 87 -1.66 -13.45 9.21
C TYR A 87 -1.83 -12.03 8.64
N ALA A 88 -2.37 -11.91 7.42
CA ALA A 88 -2.57 -10.64 6.74
C ALA A 88 -3.43 -9.69 7.58
N GLY A 89 -4.55 -10.16 8.13
CA GLY A 89 -5.39 -9.34 9.00
C GLY A 89 -4.65 -8.81 10.25
N LYS A 90 -3.79 -9.63 10.88
CA LYS A 90 -2.98 -9.19 12.02
C LYS A 90 -1.88 -8.22 11.61
N ARG A 91 -1.16 -8.53 10.54
CA ARG A 91 0.00 -7.75 10.09
C ARG A 91 -0.42 -6.40 9.54
N VAL A 92 -1.50 -6.32 8.78
CA VAL A 92 -2.01 -5.04 8.25
C VAL A 92 -2.46 -4.11 9.39
N ARG A 93 -3.10 -4.63 10.44
CA ARG A 93 -3.38 -3.84 11.66
C ARG A 93 -2.10 -3.34 12.33
N LYS A 94 -1.03 -4.15 12.35
CA LYS A 94 0.27 -3.71 12.88
C LYS A 94 0.85 -2.58 12.02
N LEU A 95 0.82 -2.72 10.69
CA LEU A 95 1.29 -1.68 9.77
C LEU A 95 0.50 -0.37 9.94
N GLU A 96 -0.82 -0.47 10.10
CA GLU A 96 -1.67 0.68 10.42
C GLU A 96 -1.24 1.37 11.73
N SER A 97 -1.05 0.60 12.81
CA SER A 97 -0.57 1.16 14.10
C SER A 97 0.84 1.72 14.03
N ASP A 98 1.63 1.30 13.04
CA ASP A 98 2.96 1.81 12.76
C ASP A 98 2.94 3.06 11.86
N ASN A 99 1.75 3.61 11.55
CA ASN A 99 1.52 4.81 10.73
C ASN A 99 2.24 4.75 9.38
N ILE A 100 2.19 3.60 8.70
CA ILE A 100 2.81 3.49 7.38
C ILE A 100 2.24 4.53 6.41
N CYS A 101 3.12 5.05 5.57
CA CYS A 101 2.84 6.11 4.63
C CYS A 101 2.76 5.63 3.18
N GLY A 102 3.20 4.41 2.92
CA GLY A 102 3.10 3.76 1.62
C GLY A 102 3.48 2.29 1.70
N TYR A 103 3.23 1.57 0.62
CA TYR A 103 3.68 0.19 0.46
C TYR A 103 4.24 -0.06 -0.95
N ILE A 104 5.43 -0.65 -1.04
CA ILE A 104 6.03 -1.17 -2.28
C ILE A 104 5.97 -2.70 -2.31
N PHE A 105 5.10 -3.23 -3.17
CA PHE A 105 4.84 -4.66 -3.31
C PHE A 105 5.75 -5.31 -4.36
N LYS A 106 6.04 -6.60 -4.17
CA LYS A 106 6.57 -7.42 -5.25
C LYS A 106 5.45 -7.83 -6.21
N ALA A 107 5.53 -7.37 -7.46
CA ALA A 107 4.62 -7.68 -8.54
C ALA A 107 4.51 -9.20 -8.77
N ARG A 108 3.31 -9.63 -9.19
CA ARG A 108 2.94 -11.01 -9.57
C ARG A 108 3.04 -12.07 -8.46
N SER A 109 3.40 -11.70 -7.24
CA SER A 109 3.43 -12.64 -6.11
C SER A 109 2.01 -13.10 -5.73
N PRO A 110 1.79 -14.40 -5.45
CA PRO A 110 0.53 -14.90 -4.89
C PRO A 110 0.15 -14.26 -3.55
N SER A 111 1.12 -13.75 -2.79
CA SER A 111 0.87 -13.05 -1.52
C SER A 111 0.82 -11.53 -1.72
N CYS A 112 1.81 -10.96 -2.41
CA CYS A 112 2.04 -9.52 -2.47
C CYS A 112 1.58 -8.84 -3.76
N GLY A 113 1.27 -9.57 -4.83
CA GLY A 113 1.00 -8.94 -6.12
C GLY A 113 -0.25 -8.06 -6.08
N LEU A 114 -0.12 -6.77 -6.41
CA LEU A 114 -1.23 -5.81 -6.39
C LEU A 114 -2.27 -6.07 -7.47
N ALA A 115 -1.86 -6.54 -8.64
CA ALA A 115 -2.75 -6.83 -9.74
C ALA A 115 -2.13 -7.87 -10.67
N ARG A 116 -2.94 -8.39 -11.59
CA ARG A 116 -2.54 -9.32 -12.66
C ARG A 116 -1.81 -10.57 -12.15
N VAL A 117 -2.10 -10.97 -10.91
CA VAL A 117 -1.58 -12.20 -10.33
C VAL A 117 -2.25 -13.38 -11.02
N LYS A 118 -1.45 -14.38 -11.36
CA LYS A 118 -1.92 -15.59 -12.03
C LYS A 118 -2.81 -16.40 -11.08
N VAL A 119 -4.02 -16.70 -11.52
CA VAL A 119 -4.99 -17.58 -10.86
C VAL A 119 -5.28 -18.77 -11.78
N VAL A 120 -5.10 -19.97 -11.26
CA VAL A 120 -5.40 -21.22 -11.97
C VAL A 120 -6.87 -21.59 -11.72
N GLY A 121 -7.71 -21.42 -12.75
CA GLY A 121 -9.13 -21.73 -12.71
C GLY A 121 -9.43 -23.22 -12.87
N ALA A 122 -10.72 -23.56 -12.85
CA ALA A 122 -11.20 -24.91 -13.10
C ALA A 122 -10.71 -25.44 -14.46
N GLY A 123 -10.20 -26.68 -14.49
CA GLY A 123 -9.63 -27.29 -15.70
C GLY A 123 -8.22 -26.81 -16.07
N GLY A 124 -7.53 -26.08 -15.19
CA GLY A 124 -6.14 -25.66 -15.39
C GLY A 124 -5.96 -24.39 -16.23
N ARG A 125 -7.05 -23.70 -16.57
CA ARG A 125 -6.99 -22.44 -17.33
C ARG A 125 -6.42 -21.31 -16.47
N GLU A 126 -5.41 -20.62 -16.99
CA GLU A 126 -4.78 -19.50 -16.31
C GLU A 126 -5.52 -18.17 -16.57
N GLN A 127 -5.67 -17.35 -15.53
CA GLN A 127 -6.24 -16.01 -15.58
C GLN A 127 -5.29 -15.02 -14.89
N HIS A 128 -5.02 -13.88 -15.51
CA HIS A 128 -4.14 -12.83 -14.97
C HIS A 128 -4.95 -11.63 -14.47
N SER A 129 -5.91 -11.91 -13.59
CA SER A 129 -6.82 -10.91 -13.01
C SER A 129 -6.84 -10.96 -11.48
N GLY A 130 -6.03 -11.82 -10.86
CA GLY A 130 -5.98 -11.94 -9.41
C GLY A 130 -5.19 -10.84 -8.72
N ARG A 131 -5.38 -10.77 -7.41
CA ARG A 131 -4.58 -10.00 -6.44
C ARG A 131 -4.07 -10.96 -5.37
N GLY A 132 -2.87 -10.72 -4.87
CA GLY A 132 -2.29 -11.52 -3.82
C GLY A 132 -3.07 -11.39 -2.52
N LEU A 133 -3.17 -12.47 -1.72
CA LEU A 133 -4.02 -12.50 -0.53
C LEU A 133 -3.67 -11.40 0.49
N PHE A 134 -2.38 -11.15 0.70
CA PHE A 134 -1.93 -10.10 1.60
C PHE A 134 -2.17 -8.71 1.01
N ALA A 135 -1.90 -8.52 -0.28
CA ALA A 135 -2.18 -7.27 -0.99
C ALA A 135 -3.67 -6.91 -0.96
N ALA A 136 -4.57 -7.89 -1.12
CA ALA A 136 -6.01 -7.69 -1.01
C ALA A 136 -6.41 -7.23 0.40
N ALA A 137 -5.93 -7.93 1.44
CA ALA A 137 -6.20 -7.55 2.83
C ALA A 137 -5.65 -6.15 3.17
N PHE A 138 -4.50 -5.78 2.62
CA PHE A 138 -3.92 -4.45 2.76
C PHE A 138 -4.81 -3.37 2.12
N ALA A 139 -5.15 -3.56 0.85
CA ALA A 139 -5.97 -2.61 0.08
C ALA A 139 -7.35 -2.38 0.72
N THR A 140 -8.01 -3.45 1.19
CA THR A 140 -9.31 -3.32 1.88
C THR A 140 -9.21 -2.51 3.18
N ARG A 141 -8.12 -2.66 3.93
CA ARG A 141 -8.02 -2.06 5.28
C ARG A 141 -7.44 -0.65 5.27
N LEU A 142 -6.55 -0.36 4.31
CA LEU A 142 -5.79 0.88 4.18
C LEU A 142 -5.94 1.48 2.77
N PRO A 143 -7.17 1.75 2.31
CA PRO A 143 -7.42 2.16 0.92
C PRO A 143 -6.81 3.53 0.57
N LEU A 144 -6.56 4.38 1.55
CA LEU A 144 -5.97 5.70 1.33
C LEU A 144 -4.44 5.71 1.35
N VAL A 145 -3.80 4.59 1.73
CA VAL A 145 -2.34 4.50 1.77
C VAL A 145 -1.83 4.27 0.34
N PRO A 146 -0.95 5.13 -0.20
CA PRO A 146 -0.37 4.93 -1.53
C PRO A 146 0.35 3.59 -1.66
N VAL A 147 0.11 2.89 -2.76
CA VAL A 147 0.76 1.61 -3.06
C VAL A 147 1.32 1.59 -4.47
N GLN A 148 2.44 0.92 -4.65
CA GLN A 148 2.98 0.57 -5.97
C GLN A 148 3.62 -0.80 -5.94
N ASP A 149 3.77 -1.41 -7.11
CA ASP A 149 4.63 -2.59 -7.26
C ASP A 149 5.97 -2.23 -7.92
N ASP A 150 6.95 -3.13 -7.82
CA ASP A 150 8.31 -2.93 -8.35
C ASP A 150 8.34 -2.74 -9.88
N GLU A 151 7.40 -3.32 -10.63
CA GLU A 151 7.32 -3.10 -12.08
C GLU A 151 6.83 -1.68 -12.39
N GLN A 152 5.83 -1.19 -11.65
CA GLN A 152 5.31 0.17 -11.81
C GLN A 152 6.29 1.25 -11.37
N LEU A 153 7.12 1.00 -10.36
CA LEU A 153 8.14 1.96 -9.89
C LEU A 153 9.30 2.17 -10.88
N SER A 154 9.44 1.30 -11.88
CA SER A 154 10.42 1.51 -12.96
C SER A 154 10.07 2.71 -13.84
N ASP A 155 8.80 3.11 -13.88
CA ASP A 155 8.34 4.31 -14.56
C ASP A 155 8.52 5.55 -13.67
N ALA A 156 9.27 6.54 -14.19
CA ALA A 156 9.62 7.73 -13.41
C ALA A 156 8.39 8.53 -12.96
N THR A 157 7.38 8.65 -13.82
CA THR A 157 6.14 9.38 -13.52
C THR A 157 5.37 8.69 -12.40
N ARG A 158 5.14 7.38 -12.50
CA ARG A 158 4.47 6.59 -11.45
C ARG A 158 5.21 6.66 -10.13
N ARG A 159 6.54 6.61 -10.18
CA ARG A 159 7.40 6.73 -9.00
C ARG A 159 7.30 8.11 -8.34
N GLU A 160 7.28 9.18 -9.13
CA GLU A 160 7.08 10.54 -8.63
C GLU A 160 5.69 10.70 -8.01
N SER A 161 4.63 10.25 -8.69
CA SER A 161 3.26 10.28 -8.15
C SER A 161 3.13 9.48 -6.86
N PHE A 162 3.73 8.29 -6.79
CA PHE A 162 3.76 7.48 -5.57
C PHE A 162 4.43 8.20 -4.42
N LEU A 163 5.64 8.74 -4.62
CA LEU A 163 6.33 9.48 -3.57
C LEU A 163 5.55 10.70 -3.14
N ALA A 164 4.98 11.46 -4.08
CA ALA A 164 4.17 12.62 -3.77
C ALA A 164 2.97 12.24 -2.88
N GLY A 165 2.25 11.17 -3.22
CA GLY A 165 1.19 10.60 -2.40
C GLY A 165 1.69 10.17 -1.02
N VAL A 166 2.83 9.48 -0.93
CA VAL A 166 3.41 9.00 0.34
C VAL A 166 3.70 10.16 1.28
N PHE A 167 4.38 11.20 0.79
CA PHE A 167 4.71 12.35 1.62
C PHE A 167 3.47 13.16 1.98
N ALA A 168 2.50 13.30 1.07
CA ALA A 168 1.26 14.02 1.35
C ALA A 168 0.40 13.29 2.38
N TRP A 169 0.31 11.96 2.29
CA TRP A 169 -0.34 11.12 3.29
C TRP A 169 0.37 11.18 4.65
N GLY A 170 1.70 11.19 4.67
CA GLY A 170 2.49 11.42 5.89
C GLY A 170 2.11 12.73 6.59
N ARG A 171 2.08 13.85 5.85
CA ARG A 171 1.66 15.15 6.39
C ARG A 171 0.18 15.17 6.81
N LEU A 172 -0.69 14.44 6.10
CA LEU A 172 -2.10 14.26 6.51
C LEU A 172 -2.22 13.51 7.83
N GLN A 173 -1.44 12.46 8.04
CA GLN A 173 -1.43 11.73 9.31
C GLN A 173 -0.99 12.63 10.46
N GLU A 174 0.00 13.49 10.24
CA GLU A 174 0.47 14.46 11.24
C GLU A 174 -0.59 15.51 11.60
N VAL A 175 -1.24 16.12 10.59
CA VAL A 175 -2.27 17.15 10.88
C VAL A 175 -3.50 16.56 11.56
N PHE A 176 -3.80 15.29 11.29
CA PHE A 176 -4.91 14.55 11.91
C PHE A 176 -4.47 13.59 13.02
N ALA A 177 -3.32 13.84 13.64
CA ALA A 177 -2.93 13.17 14.87
C ALA A 177 -3.98 13.38 15.98
N GLU A 178 -3.86 12.62 17.07
CA GLU A 178 -4.79 12.74 18.21
C GLU A 178 -4.91 14.20 18.68
N ASP A 179 -6.14 14.66 18.89
CA ASP A 179 -6.50 16.04 19.24
C ASP A 179 -6.16 17.12 18.21
N TRP A 180 -6.34 16.83 16.91
CA TRP A 180 -6.17 17.82 15.85
C TRP A 180 -7.06 19.05 16.04
N ARG A 181 -6.50 20.23 15.72
CA ARG A 181 -7.16 21.53 15.88
C ARG A 181 -7.53 22.11 14.53
N ARG A 182 -8.70 22.75 14.45
CA ARG A 182 -9.16 23.47 13.26
C ARG A 182 -8.13 24.50 12.74
N ILE A 183 -7.38 25.14 13.63
CA ILE A 183 -6.32 26.10 13.25
C ILE A 183 -5.18 25.38 12.51
N ALA A 184 -4.70 24.25 13.02
CA ALA A 184 -3.65 23.47 12.37
C ALA A 184 -4.08 22.96 10.99
N LEU A 185 -5.32 22.49 10.88
CA LEU A 185 -5.92 22.09 9.61
C LEU A 185 -5.99 23.26 8.62
N ARG A 186 -6.46 24.45 9.03
CA ARG A 186 -6.52 25.61 8.12
C ARG A 186 -5.15 25.98 7.58
N SER A 187 -4.13 25.99 8.44
CA SER A 187 -2.75 26.24 8.01
C SER A 187 -2.21 25.14 7.09
N PHE A 188 -2.53 23.87 7.35
CA PHE A 188 -2.20 22.76 6.46
C PHE A 188 -2.86 22.94 5.10
N HIS A 189 -4.18 23.15 5.08
CA HIS A 189 -4.96 23.32 3.86
C HIS A 189 -4.42 24.46 3.00
N GLN A 190 -4.13 25.63 3.58
CA GLN A 190 -3.54 26.76 2.85
C GLN A 190 -2.20 26.44 2.17
N ARG A 191 -1.39 25.55 2.76
CA ARG A 191 -0.09 25.15 2.18
C ARG A 191 -0.23 24.09 1.08
N GLU A 192 -1.17 23.17 1.23
CA GLU A 192 -1.26 21.96 0.40
C GLU A 192 -2.29 22.07 -0.73
N ILE A 193 -3.24 23.00 -0.63
CA ILE A 193 -4.38 23.02 -1.56
C ILE A 193 -3.96 23.25 -3.01
N GLU A 194 -2.92 24.06 -3.27
CA GLU A 194 -2.45 24.25 -4.65
C GLU A 194 -1.71 23.06 -5.23
N PHE A 195 -1.10 22.25 -4.36
CA PHE A 195 -0.57 20.97 -4.78
C PHE A 195 -1.71 20.03 -5.20
N VAL A 196 -2.83 20.01 -4.49
CA VAL A 196 -4.01 19.24 -4.92
C VAL A 196 -4.60 19.82 -6.21
N ARG A 197 -4.78 21.14 -6.33
CA ARG A 197 -5.35 21.77 -7.53
C ARG A 197 -4.50 21.55 -8.79
N SER A 198 -3.18 21.44 -8.66
CA SER A 198 -2.32 21.13 -9.81
C SER A 198 -2.53 19.71 -10.35
N HIS A 199 -3.09 18.80 -9.55
CA HIS A 199 -3.45 17.44 -9.96
C HIS A 199 -4.93 17.34 -10.34
N SER A 200 -5.80 17.98 -9.55
CA SER A 200 -7.23 18.01 -9.79
C SER A 200 -7.87 19.30 -9.26
N PRO A 201 -8.17 20.27 -10.16
CA PRO A 201 -8.89 21.49 -9.78
C PRO A 201 -10.24 21.20 -9.13
N HIS A 202 -10.94 20.16 -9.61
CA HIS A 202 -12.21 19.70 -9.03
C HIS A 202 -12.07 19.35 -7.54
N HIS A 203 -11.14 18.45 -7.18
CA HIS A 203 -10.97 18.05 -5.77
C HIS A 203 -10.49 19.21 -4.90
N GLY A 204 -9.71 20.14 -5.45
CA GLY A 204 -9.34 21.35 -4.71
C GLY A 204 -10.55 22.22 -4.34
N HIS A 205 -11.49 22.43 -5.27
CA HIS A 205 -12.72 23.16 -4.99
C HIS A 205 -13.59 22.44 -3.95
N GLU A 206 -13.74 21.11 -4.05
CA GLU A 206 -14.48 20.31 -3.07
C GLU A 206 -13.87 20.40 -1.66
N LEU A 207 -12.53 20.41 -1.56
CA LEU A 207 -11.84 20.59 -0.29
C LEU A 207 -12.05 22.00 0.31
N ASP A 208 -12.07 23.05 -0.52
CA ASP A 208 -12.36 24.42 -0.06
C ASP A 208 -13.78 24.52 0.53
N HIS A 209 -14.76 23.91 -0.17
CA HIS A 209 -16.14 23.82 0.30
C HIS A 209 -16.22 23.06 1.62
N LEU A 210 -15.57 21.88 1.72
CA LEU A 210 -15.53 21.07 2.92
C LEU A 210 -14.96 21.85 4.12
N VAL A 211 -13.82 22.53 3.95
CA VAL A 211 -13.19 23.34 5.01
C VAL A 211 -14.08 24.49 5.46
N THR A 212 -14.87 25.08 4.55
CA THR A 212 -15.84 26.13 4.89
C THR A 212 -17.00 25.57 5.72
N ALA A 213 -17.47 24.37 5.38
CA ALA A 213 -18.55 23.65 6.07
C ALA A 213 -18.09 22.89 7.33
N ILE A 214 -16.84 23.04 7.80
CA ILE A 214 -16.29 22.27 8.94
C ILE A 214 -17.11 22.33 10.24
N ALA A 215 -17.95 23.36 10.40
CA ALA A 215 -18.84 23.48 11.56
C ALA A 215 -19.97 22.43 11.57
N ASP A 216 -20.33 21.90 10.40
CA ASP A 216 -21.46 20.98 10.19
C ASP A 216 -21.09 19.51 10.42
N TYR A 217 -19.81 19.23 10.69
CA TYR A 217 -19.26 17.89 10.82
C TYR A 217 -18.78 17.58 12.24
N THR A 218 -18.89 16.30 12.62
CA THR A 218 -18.10 15.78 13.75
C THR A 218 -16.61 15.74 13.37
N PRO A 219 -15.68 15.85 14.33
CA PRO A 219 -14.25 15.78 14.02
C PRO A 219 -13.82 14.51 13.28
N ALA A 220 -14.44 13.36 13.59
CA ALA A 220 -14.14 12.10 12.93
C ALA A 220 -14.65 12.08 11.48
N ALA A 221 -15.91 12.45 11.25
CA ALA A 221 -16.50 12.47 9.91
C ALA A 221 -15.76 13.44 8.98
N PHE A 222 -15.46 14.65 9.47
CA PHE A 222 -14.70 15.65 8.72
C PHE A 222 -13.31 15.11 8.32
N ARG A 223 -12.59 14.52 9.27
CA ARG A 223 -11.25 13.96 9.02
C ARG A 223 -11.30 12.92 7.92
N ASP A 224 -12.23 11.98 8.01
CA ASP A 224 -12.29 10.85 7.08
C ASP A 224 -12.67 11.32 5.67
N GLU A 225 -13.60 12.26 5.54
CA GLU A 225 -13.97 12.87 4.26
C GLU A 225 -12.84 13.72 3.67
N TYR A 226 -12.20 14.57 4.48
CA TYR A 226 -11.07 15.39 4.03
C TYR A 226 -9.91 14.53 3.54
N ARG A 227 -9.54 13.48 4.29
CA ARG A 227 -8.46 12.55 3.88
C ARG A 227 -8.80 11.85 2.57
N THR A 228 -10.05 11.43 2.41
CA THR A 228 -10.52 10.75 1.20
C THR A 228 -10.43 11.67 -0.01
N LEU A 229 -11.03 12.87 0.07
CA LEU A 229 -11.00 13.84 -1.03
C LEU A 229 -9.58 14.32 -1.36
N PHE A 230 -8.76 14.54 -0.34
CA PHE A 230 -7.38 14.98 -0.52
C PHE A 230 -6.54 13.93 -1.25
N MET A 231 -6.63 12.66 -0.86
CA MET A 231 -5.86 11.59 -1.52
C MET A 231 -6.39 11.28 -2.93
N ALA A 232 -7.71 11.31 -3.12
CA ALA A 232 -8.32 11.20 -4.46
C ALA A 232 -7.85 12.31 -5.40
N GLY A 233 -7.73 13.55 -4.90
CA GLY A 233 -7.21 14.68 -5.66
C GLY A 233 -5.78 14.52 -6.15
N LEU A 234 -4.98 13.66 -5.52
CA LEU A 234 -3.59 13.36 -5.89
C LEU A 234 -3.45 12.15 -6.82
N GLY A 235 -4.57 11.57 -7.28
CA GLY A 235 -4.54 10.37 -8.13
C GLY A 235 -4.08 9.12 -7.38
N VAL A 236 -4.22 9.09 -6.05
CA VAL A 236 -4.16 7.84 -5.30
C VAL A 236 -5.50 7.15 -5.51
N ASP A 237 -5.55 6.36 -6.59
CA ASP A 237 -6.68 5.49 -6.90
C ASP A 237 -6.86 4.47 -5.76
N ASP A 238 -8.11 4.07 -5.52
CA ASP A 238 -8.42 3.04 -4.53
C ASP A 238 -7.67 1.75 -4.90
N PRO A 239 -6.73 1.27 -4.06
CA PRO A 239 -6.00 0.04 -4.32
C PRO A 239 -6.91 -1.18 -4.24
N ALA A 240 -8.18 -1.04 -3.81
CA ALA A 240 -9.20 -2.08 -3.85
C ALA A 240 -9.83 -2.28 -5.24
N THR A 241 -9.90 -1.22 -6.08
CA THR A 241 -10.28 -1.33 -7.50
C THR A 241 -9.20 -1.98 -8.38
#